data_AF-A0A7S1FYM6-F1
#
_entry.id   AF-A0A7S1FYM6-F1
#
_cell.length_a   1.000
_cell.length_b   1.000
_cell.length_c   1.000
_cell.angle_alpha   90.00
_cell.angle_beta   90.00
_cell.angle_gamma   90.00
#
_symmetry.space_group_name_H-M   'P 1'
#
loop_
_entity.id
_entity.type
_entity.pdbx_description
1 polymer ?
#
loop_
_entity_poly.entity_id
_entity_poly.type
_entity_poly.pdbx_seq_one_letter_code
_entity_poly.pdbx_strand_id
1 'polypeptide(L)'
;MERLSSSPFIIDIYAFCGQSTITEYAGIELRKVLKRATPYDRLRLAYESAAGLAAVHSVDYSEGKNATMAHNDLNPANIIISDDGRAKLNDFNIAEFLKWNITGNKPCGFQMSYPNPDVSFSNSTIEELTLCTSCQNIHMV
;
A
#
# COMPACT_ATOMS: atom_id res chain seq x y z
N MET A 1 1.81 -17.07 18.10
CA MET A 1 2.42 -16.34 19.24
C MET A 1 2.02 -16.87 20.61
N GLU A 2 0.98 -17.72 20.71
CA GLU A 2 0.55 -18.34 21.99
C GLU A 2 1.63 -19.18 22.70
N ARG A 3 2.71 -19.57 22.03
CA ARG A 3 3.82 -20.34 22.63
C ARG A 3 4.78 -19.49 23.50
N LEU A 4 4.61 -18.17 23.53
CA LEU A 4 5.44 -17.26 24.32
C LEU A 4 4.93 -17.06 25.76
N SER A 5 3.69 -17.48 26.05
CA SER A 5 3.04 -17.39 27.37
C SER A 5 3.67 -18.26 28.45
N SER A 6 4.60 -19.16 28.09
CA SER A 6 5.32 -19.99 29.06
C SER A 6 6.49 -19.27 29.73
N SER A 7 6.86 -18.07 29.26
CA SER A 7 7.97 -17.30 29.83
C SER A 7 7.45 -16.24 30.80
N PRO A 8 7.91 -16.20 32.06
CA PRO A 8 7.56 -15.13 32.99
C PRO A 8 8.17 -13.77 32.61
N PHE A 9 9.03 -13.75 31.59
CA PHE A 9 9.72 -12.54 31.10
C PHE A 9 9.13 -11.98 29.81
N ILE A 10 8.07 -12.59 29.27
CA ILE A 10 7.41 -12.15 28.03
C ILE A 10 5.93 -11.94 28.34
N ILE A 11 5.38 -10.80 27.93
CA ILE A 11 3.95 -10.50 28.12
C ILE A 11 3.10 -11.47 27.29
N ASP A 12 2.02 -11.95 27.89
CA ASP A 12 1.07 -12.82 27.21
C ASP A 12 0.39 -12.10 26.04
N ILE A 13 0.34 -12.79 24.91
CA ILE A 13 -0.33 -12.31 23.70
C ILE A 13 -1.61 -13.12 23.54
N TYR A 14 -2.72 -12.55 23.98
CA TYR A 14 -4.05 -13.18 24.00
C TYR A 14 -4.78 -13.12 22.65
N ALA A 15 -4.35 -12.25 21.75
CA ALA A 15 -4.88 -12.16 20.40
C ALA A 15 -3.80 -11.59 19.47
N PHE A 16 -3.78 -12.08 18.23
CA PHE A 16 -2.98 -11.50 17.15
C PHE A 16 -3.81 -11.60 15.86
N CYS A 17 -3.83 -10.53 15.07
CA CYS A 17 -4.32 -10.59 13.69
C CYS A 17 -3.11 -10.80 12.80
N GLY A 18 -2.84 -12.05 12.43
CA GLY A 18 -1.93 -12.34 11.33
C GLY A 18 -2.60 -12.02 10.02
N GLN A 19 -1.94 -11.27 9.15
CA GLN A 19 -2.44 -11.03 7.80
C GLN A 19 -2.26 -12.31 6.97
N SER A 20 -3.26 -13.18 6.98
CA SER A 20 -3.38 -14.27 6.01
C SER A 20 -4.39 -13.83 4.95
N THR A 21 -3.94 -13.71 3.71
CA THR A 21 -4.80 -13.36 2.58
C THR A 21 -5.12 -14.62 1.78
N ILE A 22 -6.40 -14.81 1.47
CA ILE A 22 -6.86 -15.76 0.46
C ILE A 22 -7.34 -14.92 -0.70
N THR A 23 -6.66 -15.00 -1.84
CA THR A 23 -6.98 -14.25 -3.04
C THR A 23 -7.57 -15.18 -4.10
N GLU A 24 -8.25 -14.60 -5.09
CA GLU A 24 -8.61 -15.34 -6.30
C GLU A 24 -7.34 -15.91 -6.98
N TYR A 25 -7.48 -17.02 -7.70
CA TYR A 25 -6.41 -17.48 -8.57
C TYR A 25 -6.20 -16.41 -9.65
N ALA A 26 -5.00 -15.85 -9.71
CA ALA A 26 -4.66 -14.80 -10.65
C ALA A 26 -3.42 -15.24 -11.45
N GLY A 27 -3.48 -15.05 -12.77
CA GLY A 27 -2.61 -15.71 -13.74
C GLY A 27 -1.13 -15.28 -13.69
N ILE A 28 -0.72 -14.39 -14.58
CA ILE A 28 0.70 -14.13 -14.87
C ILE A 28 1.09 -12.72 -14.42
N GLU A 29 2.26 -12.57 -13.78
CA GLU A 29 2.85 -11.26 -13.48
C GLU A 29 2.98 -10.37 -14.74
N LEU A 30 2.63 -9.09 -14.61
CA LEU A 30 2.74 -8.07 -15.65
C LEU A 30 4.16 -8.01 -16.24
N ARG A 31 5.20 -8.16 -15.41
CA ARG A 31 6.61 -8.21 -15.82
C ARG A 31 6.88 -9.21 -16.95
N LYS A 32 6.20 -10.37 -16.95
CA LYS A 32 6.35 -11.42 -17.96
C LYS A 32 5.58 -11.10 -19.25
N VAL A 33 4.48 -10.36 -19.14
CA VAL A 33 3.60 -9.99 -20.25
C VAL A 33 4.12 -8.77 -21.01
N LEU A 34 4.69 -7.77 -20.33
CA LEU A 34 5.14 -6.50 -20.92
C LEU A 34 6.12 -6.64 -22.10
N LYS A 35 6.96 -7.68 -22.09
CA LYS A 35 7.94 -7.95 -23.16
C LYS A 35 7.28 -8.30 -24.50
N ARG A 36 6.06 -8.86 -24.47
CA ARG A 36 5.32 -9.32 -25.65
C ARG A 36 4.09 -8.47 -25.96
N ALA A 37 3.72 -7.57 -25.05
CA ALA A 37 2.56 -6.70 -25.17
C ALA A 37 2.71 -5.69 -26.32
N THR A 38 1.64 -5.50 -27.09
CA THR A 38 1.57 -4.45 -28.11
C THR A 38 1.51 -3.06 -27.46
N PRO A 39 1.75 -1.96 -28.20
CA PRO A 39 1.55 -0.61 -27.66
C PRO A 39 0.15 -0.38 -27.09
N TYR A 40 -0.89 -0.96 -27.71
CA TYR A 40 -2.26 -0.87 -27.23
C TYR A 40 -2.45 -1.61 -25.91
N ASP A 41 -1.93 -2.84 -25.80
CA ASP A 41 -1.98 -3.60 -24.56
C ASP A 41 -1.25 -2.89 -23.42
N ARG A 42 -0.08 -2.30 -23.70
CA ARG A 42 0.65 -1.52 -22.71
C ARG A 42 -0.15 -0.33 -22.18
N LEU A 43 -0.83 0.39 -23.08
CA LEU A 43 -1.69 1.52 -22.69
C LEU A 43 -2.86 1.03 -21.83
N ARG A 44 -3.53 -0.04 -22.23
CA ARG A 44 -4.63 -0.65 -21.46
C ARG A 44 -4.17 -1.10 -20.08
N LEU A 45 -3.07 -1.85 -20.00
CA LEU A 45 -2.52 -2.37 -18.74
C LEU A 45 -2.07 -1.24 -17.81
N ALA A 46 -1.49 -0.17 -18.37
CA ALA A 46 -1.13 1.03 -17.59
C ALA A 46 -2.38 1.72 -17.02
N TYR A 47 -3.43 1.87 -17.82
CA TYR A 47 -4.71 2.42 -17.37
C TYR A 47 -5.32 1.58 -16.24
N GLU A 48 -5.41 0.26 -16.43
CA GLU A 48 -5.98 -0.66 -15.42
C GLU A 48 -5.15 -0.65 -14.12
N SER A 49 -3.82 -0.60 -14.22
CA SER A 49 -2.94 -0.48 -13.05
C SER A 49 -3.14 0.84 -12.31
N ALA A 50 -3.26 1.96 -13.03
CA ALA A 50 -3.52 3.27 -12.45
C ALA A 50 -4.91 3.35 -11.82
N ALA A 51 -5.92 2.73 -12.44
CA ALA A 51 -7.27 2.64 -11.89
C ALA A 51 -7.30 1.82 -10.60
N GLY A 52 -6.56 0.70 -10.56
CA GLY A 52 -6.38 -0.08 -9.33
C GLY A 52 -5.70 0.72 -8.22
N LEU A 53 -4.66 1.49 -8.55
CA LEU A 53 -3.98 2.37 -7.59
C LEU A 53 -4.90 3.48 -7.06
N ALA A 54 -5.70 4.09 -7.93
CA ALA A 54 -6.69 5.09 -7.53
C ALA A 54 -7.74 4.49 -6.58
N ALA A 55 -8.17 3.24 -6.81
CA ALA A 55 -9.07 2.53 -5.92
C ALA A 55 -8.44 2.31 -4.54
N VAL A 56 -7.16 1.89 -4.47
CA VAL A 56 -6.41 1.76 -3.21
C VAL A 56 -6.33 3.10 -2.48
N HIS A 57 -6.04 4.19 -3.19
CA HIS A 57 -5.95 5.52 -2.58
C HIS A 57 -7.30 6.04 -2.07
N SER A 58 -8.43 5.55 -2.58
CA SER A 58 -9.78 6.04 -2.22
C SER A 58 -10.56 5.06 -1.35
N VAL A 59 -9.90 4.04 -0.78
CA VAL A 59 -10.50 3.13 0.20
C VAL A 59 -11.13 3.96 1.32
N ASP A 60 -12.40 3.71 1.63
CA ASP A 60 -13.18 4.42 2.65
C ASP A 60 -13.35 5.94 2.44
N TYR A 61 -12.94 6.48 1.28
CA TYR A 61 -13.06 7.89 0.94
C TYR A 61 -13.35 8.13 -0.55
N SER A 62 -14.64 8.16 -0.91
CA SER A 62 -15.10 8.21 -2.30
C SER A 62 -14.89 9.56 -3.02
N GLU A 63 -14.54 10.63 -2.30
CA GLU A 63 -14.34 11.95 -2.93
C GLU A 63 -12.97 12.12 -3.62
N GLY A 64 -12.05 11.16 -3.48
CA GLY A 64 -10.77 11.15 -4.20
C GLY A 64 -9.82 12.31 -3.88
N LYS A 65 -10.15 13.14 -2.87
CA LYS A 65 -9.35 14.30 -2.48
C LYS A 65 -8.15 13.95 -1.59
N ASN A 66 -8.25 12.85 -0.86
CA ASN A 66 -7.22 12.40 0.07
C ASN A 66 -6.95 10.92 -0.14
N ALA A 67 -5.68 10.55 -0.23
CA ALA A 67 -5.29 9.16 -0.22
C ALA A 67 -5.46 8.57 1.19
N THR A 68 -6.00 7.37 1.31
CA THR A 68 -6.21 6.67 2.59
C THR A 68 -5.27 5.49 2.79
N MET A 69 -4.70 4.95 1.72
CA MET A 69 -3.74 3.85 1.78
C MET A 69 -2.63 4.04 0.75
N ALA A 70 -1.41 3.69 1.13
CA ALA A 70 -0.27 3.56 0.22
C ALA A 70 0.10 2.08 0.09
N HIS A 71 0.30 1.59 -1.15
CA HIS A 71 0.71 0.20 -1.40
C HIS A 71 2.18 -0.06 -1.02
N ASN A 72 3.04 0.96 -1.14
CA ASN A 72 4.49 0.94 -0.88
C ASN A 72 5.36 -0.04 -1.71
N ASP A 73 4.77 -0.94 -2.50
CA ASP A 73 5.51 -1.90 -3.33
C ASP A 73 4.93 -2.03 -4.76
N LEU A 74 4.65 -0.89 -5.39
CA LEU A 74 4.09 -0.87 -6.72
C LEU A 74 5.18 -1.15 -7.77
N ASN A 75 5.19 -2.36 -8.32
CA ASN A 75 6.12 -2.77 -9.36
C ASN A 75 5.48 -3.81 -10.30
N PRO A 76 6.06 -4.09 -11.49
CA PRO A 76 5.46 -5.04 -12.44
C PRO A 76 5.40 -6.50 -12.00
N ALA A 77 6.10 -6.90 -10.93
CA ALA A 77 5.96 -8.24 -10.34
C ALA A 77 4.73 -8.33 -9.41
N ASN A 78 4.32 -7.20 -8.83
CA ASN A 78 3.16 -7.07 -7.94
C ASN A 78 1.89 -6.61 -8.68
N ILE A 79 1.89 -6.69 -10.01
CA ILE A 79 0.70 -6.52 -10.83
C ILE A 79 0.46 -7.84 -11.55
N ILE A 80 -0.71 -8.44 -11.34
CA ILE A 80 -1.08 -9.72 -11.93
C ILE A 80 -2.07 -9.49 -13.07
N ILE A 81 -1.88 -10.21 -14.17
CA ILE A 81 -2.86 -10.31 -15.23
C ILE A 81 -3.79 -11.47 -14.89
N SER A 82 -5.04 -11.15 -14.54
CA SER A 82 -6.08 -12.14 -14.25
C SER A 82 -6.50 -12.90 -15.52
N ASP A 83 -7.23 -13.99 -15.33
CA ASP A 83 -7.64 -14.89 -16.42
C ASP A 83 -8.53 -14.19 -17.47
N ASP A 84 -9.20 -13.11 -17.09
CA ASP A 84 -9.97 -12.23 -18.00
C ASP A 84 -9.12 -11.15 -18.70
N GLY A 85 -7.79 -11.21 -18.54
CA GLY A 85 -6.82 -10.33 -19.18
C GLY A 85 -6.72 -8.94 -18.57
N ARG A 86 -7.24 -8.71 -17.35
CA ARG A 86 -7.13 -7.43 -16.64
C ARG A 86 -5.92 -7.36 -15.73
N ALA A 87 -5.31 -6.18 -15.62
CA ALA A 87 -4.30 -5.89 -14.62
C ALA A 87 -4.93 -5.67 -13.25
N LYS A 88 -4.42 -6.36 -12.23
CA LYS A 88 -4.83 -6.23 -10.82
C LYS A 88 -3.59 -6.06 -9.93
N LEU A 89 -3.68 -5.16 -8.94
CA LEU A 89 -2.63 -5.01 -7.93
C LEU A 89 -2.61 -6.24 -7.00
N ASN A 90 -1.44 -6.60 -6.53
CA ASN A 90 -1.21 -7.74 -5.63
C ASN A 90 -0.11 -7.41 -4.62
N ASP A 91 0.00 -8.22 -3.57
CA ASP A 91 1.06 -8.14 -2.56
C ASP A 91 1.01 -6.85 -1.70
N PHE A 92 -0.04 -6.76 -0.88
CA PHE A 92 -0.24 -5.67 0.09
C PHE A 92 0.52 -5.88 1.41
N ASN A 93 1.60 -6.67 1.41
CA ASN A 93 2.30 -7.05 2.65
C ASN A 93 2.95 -5.88 3.38
N ILE A 94 3.33 -4.82 2.65
CA ILE A 94 3.87 -3.57 3.22
C ILE A 94 2.98 -2.35 2.95
N ALA A 95 1.72 -2.59 2.56
CA ALA A 95 0.76 -1.52 2.38
C ALA A 95 0.40 -0.90 3.75
N GLU A 96 0.17 0.40 3.76
CA GLU A 96 -0.04 1.17 4.98
C GLU A 96 -1.20 2.14 4.83
N PHE A 97 -2.07 2.20 5.84
CA PHE A 97 -3.05 3.26 5.95
C PHE A 97 -2.37 4.59 6.28
N LEU A 98 -2.76 5.62 5.54
CA LEU A 98 -2.30 6.99 5.76
C LEU A 98 -3.02 7.59 6.97
N LYS A 99 -2.25 8.30 7.79
CA LYS A 99 -2.74 8.85 9.06
C LYS A 99 -3.42 10.20 8.83
N TRP A 100 -4.51 10.44 9.55
CA TRP A 100 -5.22 11.71 9.55
C TRP A 100 -5.07 12.43 10.89
N ASN A 101 -4.76 13.73 10.85
CA ASN A 101 -4.78 14.59 12.03
C ASN A 101 -6.17 15.20 12.17
N ILE A 102 -6.94 14.69 13.13
CA ILE A 102 -8.32 15.11 13.39
C ILE A 102 -8.37 16.57 13.85
N THR A 103 -7.49 16.97 14.78
CA THR A 103 -7.46 18.31 15.36
C THR A 103 -7.15 19.38 14.30
N GLY A 104 -6.23 19.08 13.39
CA GLY A 104 -5.84 19.98 12.30
C GLY A 104 -6.66 19.82 11.03
N ASN A 105 -7.59 18.85 10.99
CA ASN A 105 -8.35 18.43 9.82
C ASN A 105 -7.50 18.33 8.54
N LYS A 106 -6.35 17.65 8.64
CA LYS A 106 -5.38 17.52 7.55
C LYS A 106 -4.69 16.16 7.57
N PRO A 107 -4.17 15.66 6.44
CA PRO A 107 -3.34 14.44 6.46
C PRO A 107 -2.08 14.65 7.31
N CYS A 108 -1.64 13.61 8.01
CA CYS A 108 -0.28 13.59 8.58
C CYS A 108 0.72 13.46 7.40
N GLY A 109 1.97 13.85 7.62
CA GLY A 109 3.03 13.65 6.62
C GLY A 109 3.21 12.17 6.27
N PHE A 110 3.49 11.89 5.00
CA PHE A 110 3.82 10.55 4.51
C PHE A 110 5.29 10.22 4.79
N GLN A 111 5.51 9.19 5.59
CA GLN A 111 6.83 8.60 5.82
C GLN A 111 6.76 7.13 5.43
N MET A 112 7.59 6.72 4.47
CA MET A 112 7.62 5.34 4.02
C MET A 112 8.40 4.49 5.03
N SER A 113 7.75 3.53 5.67
CA SER A 113 8.41 2.65 6.65
C SER A 113 9.50 1.78 6.02
N TYR A 114 9.41 1.51 4.72
CA TYR A 114 10.38 0.72 3.96
C TYR A 114 10.88 1.52 2.74
N PRO A 115 11.86 2.43 2.92
CA PRO A 115 12.37 3.23 1.83
C PRO A 115 13.07 2.37 0.80
N ASN A 116 12.77 2.58 -0.48
CA ASN A 116 13.52 1.97 -1.56
C ASN A 116 14.93 2.60 -1.57
N PRO A 117 16.01 1.81 -1.40
CA PRO A 117 17.38 2.34 -1.37
C PRO A 117 17.78 3.07 -2.66
N ASP A 118 17.11 2.77 -3.79
CA ASP A 118 17.34 3.42 -5.07
C ASP A 118 16.59 4.76 -5.22
N VAL A 119 15.71 5.11 -4.28
CA VAL A 119 14.93 6.35 -4.29
C VAL A 119 15.41 7.26 -3.17
N SER A 120 16.22 8.26 -3.53
CA SER A 120 16.59 9.36 -2.64
C SER A 120 15.57 10.49 -2.75
N PHE A 121 14.79 10.71 -1.69
CA PHE A 121 13.94 11.90 -1.60
C PHE A 121 14.83 13.11 -1.27
N SER A 122 14.80 14.15 -2.10
CA SER A 122 15.47 15.41 -1.77
C SER A 122 14.75 16.10 -0.62
N ASN A 123 15.51 16.67 0.32
CA ASN A 123 14.98 17.38 1.51
C ASN A 123 13.95 18.48 1.19
N SER A 124 13.88 18.97 -0.05
CA SER A 124 12.87 19.92 -0.51
C SER A 124 11.44 19.37 -0.59
N THR A 125 11.26 18.05 -0.65
CA THR A 125 9.93 17.40 -0.53
C THR A 125 9.61 17.02 0.91
N ILE A 126 10.63 16.97 1.76
CA ILE A 126 10.53 16.58 3.16
C ILE A 126 10.03 17.75 4.01
N GLU A 127 10.28 19.01 3.69
CA GLU A 127 9.75 20.14 4.49
C GLU A 127 8.22 20.29 4.47
N GLU A 128 7.52 19.83 3.41
CA GLU A 128 6.04 19.72 3.40
C GLU A 128 5.53 18.42 4.06
N LEU A 129 6.41 17.43 4.28
CA LEU A 129 6.10 16.13 4.90
C LEU A 129 6.60 16.01 6.35
N THR A 130 7.37 16.97 6.86
CA THR A 130 8.02 16.94 8.20
C THR A 130 7.35 17.87 9.19
N LEU A 131 6.02 17.82 9.24
CA LEU A 131 5.24 18.51 10.27
C LEU A 131 4.27 17.56 10.92
N CYS A 132 4.75 16.47 11.52
CA CYS A 132 4.05 15.84 12.64
C CYS A 132 4.94 14.87 13.43
N THR A 133 5.85 15.42 14.23
CA THR A 133 6.32 14.76 15.45
C THR A 133 5.23 14.69 16.54
N SER A 134 4.01 15.14 16.26
CA SER A 134 2.91 15.23 17.24
C SER A 134 1.53 14.75 16.71
N CYS A 135 1.44 13.75 15.83
CA CYS A 135 0.13 13.09 15.58
C CYS A 135 -0.25 12.25 16.82
N GLN A 136 -0.68 12.90 17.91
CA GLN A 136 -1.42 12.30 19.02
C GLN A 136 -2.92 12.41 18.69
N ASN A 137 -3.67 11.32 18.84
CA ASN A 137 -5.06 11.09 18.37
C ASN A 137 -5.17 10.72 16.88
N ILE A 138 -4.61 9.54 16.54
CA ILE A 138 -4.71 8.93 15.22
C ILE A 138 -5.93 8.00 15.21
N HIS A 139 -6.83 8.20 14.25
CA HIS A 139 -7.69 7.13 13.76
C HIS A 139 -7.10 6.64 12.44
N MET A 140 -7.04 5.32 12.26
CA MET A 140 -7.02 4.75 10.91
C MET A 140 -8.37 5.15 10.30
N VAL A 141 -8.36 5.73 9.10
CA VAL A 141 -9.59 6.01 8.35
C VAL A 141 -10.31 4.70 8.10
#